data_AF-A0A8H5W795-F1
#
_entry.id   AF-A0A8H5W795-F1
#
_cell.length_a   1.000
_cell.length_b   1.000
_cell.length_c   1.000
_cell.angle_alpha   90.00
_cell.angle_beta   90.00
_cell.angle_gamma   90.00
#
_symmetry.space_group_name_H-M   'P 1'
#
loop_
_entity.id
_entity.type
_entity.pdbx_description
1 polymer ?
#
loop_
_entity_poly.entity_id
_entity_poly.type
_entity_poly.pdbx_seq_one_letter_code
_entity_poly.pdbx_strand_id
1 'polypeptide(L)'
;MSTIKTVFQLDCKPSFFESITVRPSGALIVTRQDTNEIWEIDSFSGTGKCIVTVPDVASVTGIAQVLPDVYAFGAGTYRLANHEGTVPGSYSFWVVDLRGTAPDIRLVVKMPEVGQLNGLAAWDAEAVLAADSGTLIFTTAGAKSSIEKIRPYIKDAMGRDEISFEDEPHSHAAKFKLIGNAFALNAITQIAESLTLAEKSGISPETVAKFTDIMYGGISSVYSGRMISGEYWTRDEPYASADIAMKDIKHLLELAQETNMELKNAQTGLMYLQMATEKSPGHQADISAIYGAVRKANGLEFKNRP
;
A
#
# COMPACT_ATOMS: atom_id res chain seq x y z
N MET A 1 28.47 -29.96 10.26
CA MET A 1 27.94 -28.74 10.89
C MET A 1 28.15 -27.60 9.91
N SER A 2 27.10 -26.88 9.55
CA SER A 2 27.20 -25.71 8.66
C SER A 2 27.85 -24.56 9.43
N THR A 3 29.02 -24.09 9.02
CA THR A 3 29.67 -22.91 9.60
C THR A 3 29.22 -21.65 8.86
N ILE A 4 28.70 -20.67 9.59
CA ILE A 4 28.34 -19.35 9.06
C ILE A 4 29.61 -18.49 8.98
N LYS A 5 29.84 -17.82 7.85
CA LYS A 5 30.94 -16.86 7.66
C LYS A 5 30.44 -15.61 6.96
N THR A 6 31.03 -14.45 7.27
CA THR A 6 30.82 -13.22 6.51
C THR A 6 31.48 -13.35 5.14
N VAL A 7 30.74 -13.05 4.08
CA VAL A 7 31.24 -13.07 2.69
C VAL A 7 31.82 -11.71 2.30
N PHE A 8 31.08 -10.63 2.58
CA PHE A 8 31.47 -9.26 2.29
C PHE A 8 30.82 -8.30 3.29
N GLN A 9 31.48 -7.18 3.57
CA GLN A 9 30.99 -6.11 4.43
C GLN A 9 31.53 -4.78 3.91
N LEU A 10 30.68 -3.75 3.86
CA LEU A 10 31.11 -2.39 3.54
C LEU A 10 31.90 -1.77 4.71
N ASP A 11 32.93 -1.00 4.38
CA ASP A 11 33.77 -0.33 5.38
C ASP A 11 33.08 0.88 6.02
N CYS A 12 32.13 1.52 5.31
CA CYS A 12 31.38 2.66 5.83
C CYS A 12 30.23 2.21 6.74
N LYS A 13 30.00 2.95 7.84
CA LYS A 13 28.90 2.72 8.77
C LYS A 13 28.22 4.05 9.11
N PRO A 14 26.87 4.11 9.15
CA PRO A 14 25.93 3.03 8.83
C PRO A 14 25.88 2.74 7.32
N SER A 15 25.68 1.46 6.96
CA SER A 15 25.47 1.02 5.57
C SER A 15 24.38 -0.06 5.54
N PHE A 16 23.53 -0.09 4.51
CA PHE A 16 22.40 -1.02 4.48
C PHE A 16 22.19 -1.67 3.10
N PHE A 17 22.58 -2.95 2.98
CA PHE A 17 22.11 -3.80 1.89
C PHE A 17 20.67 -4.23 2.16
N GLU A 18 19.83 -4.21 1.13
CA GLU A 18 18.39 -4.43 1.26
C GLU A 18 17.96 -5.74 0.62
N SER A 19 18.16 -5.90 -0.68
CA SER A 19 17.83 -7.12 -1.42
C SER A 19 19.07 -7.75 -2.04
N ILE A 20 18.99 -9.05 -2.31
CA ILE A 20 20.04 -9.86 -2.89
C ILE A 20 19.47 -10.83 -3.93
N THR A 21 20.20 -11.01 -5.02
CA THR A 21 19.94 -12.06 -6.01
C THR A 21 21.25 -12.66 -6.51
N VAL A 22 21.19 -13.86 -7.11
CA VAL A 22 22.37 -14.61 -7.55
C VAL A 22 22.46 -14.52 -9.08
N ARG A 23 23.60 -14.06 -9.59
CA ARG A 23 23.92 -14.14 -11.02
C ARG A 23 24.15 -15.59 -11.44
N PRO A 24 23.98 -15.93 -12.73
CA PRO A 24 24.35 -17.25 -13.25
C PRO A 24 25.82 -17.62 -13.00
N SER A 25 26.71 -16.63 -12.87
CA SER A 25 28.13 -16.82 -12.51
C SER A 25 28.39 -17.21 -11.06
N GLY A 26 27.38 -17.11 -10.17
CA GLY A 26 27.53 -17.29 -8.73
C GLY A 26 27.92 -16.02 -7.95
N ALA A 27 28.16 -14.91 -8.66
CA ALA A 27 28.26 -13.60 -8.03
C ALA A 27 26.89 -13.14 -7.51
N LEU A 28 26.89 -12.30 -6.48
CA LEU A 28 25.70 -11.75 -5.86
C LEU A 28 25.47 -10.34 -6.40
N ILE A 29 24.24 -10.01 -6.77
CA ILE A 29 23.82 -8.62 -6.98
C ILE A 29 23.02 -8.20 -5.76
N VAL A 30 23.40 -7.07 -5.18
CA VAL A 30 22.75 -6.52 -3.99
C VAL A 30 22.36 -5.07 -4.19
N THR A 31 21.17 -4.70 -3.70
CA THR A 31 20.68 -3.32 -3.69
C THR A 31 21.03 -2.66 -2.35
N ARG A 32 21.14 -1.34 -2.36
CA ARG A 32 21.31 -0.54 -1.15
C ARG A 32 20.11 0.36 -0.93
N GLN A 33 19.56 0.36 0.29
CA GLN A 33 18.45 1.24 0.66
C GLN A 33 18.93 2.59 1.22
N ASP A 34 20.19 2.65 1.65
CA ASP A 34 20.79 3.84 2.23
C ASP A 34 21.45 4.77 1.20
N THR A 35 21.56 4.31 -0.05
CA THR A 35 22.08 5.06 -1.20
C THR A 35 21.47 4.53 -2.50
N ASN A 36 21.71 5.20 -3.63
CA ASN A 36 21.18 4.84 -4.95
C ASN A 36 22.08 3.85 -5.72
N GLU A 37 22.68 2.88 -5.03
CA GLU A 37 23.69 1.99 -5.61
C GLU A 37 23.23 0.53 -5.69
N ILE A 38 23.67 -0.15 -6.75
CA ILE A 38 23.63 -1.61 -6.89
C ILE A 38 25.08 -2.11 -6.94
N TRP A 39 25.36 -3.16 -6.16
CA TRP A 39 26.68 -3.74 -6.04
C TRP A 39 26.71 -5.18 -6.55
N GLU A 40 27.86 -5.55 -7.10
CA GLU A 40 28.22 -6.94 -7.38
C GLU A 40 29.22 -7.41 -6.33
N ILE A 41 28.98 -8.57 -5.73
CA ILE A 41 29.86 -9.21 -4.75
C ILE A 41 30.25 -10.60 -5.28
N ASP A 42 31.54 -10.83 -5.40
CA ASP A 42 32.08 -12.16 -5.64
C ASP A 42 32.02 -12.96 -4.32
N SER A 43 31.19 -13.99 -4.31
CA SER A 43 30.92 -14.80 -3.12
C SER A 43 32.08 -15.73 -2.73
N PHE A 44 33.04 -15.95 -3.64
CA PHE A 44 34.21 -16.80 -3.42
C PHE A 44 35.41 -16.00 -2.91
N SER A 45 35.72 -14.86 -3.53
CA SER A 45 36.82 -14.00 -3.13
C SER A 45 36.46 -13.06 -1.97
N GLY A 46 35.17 -12.79 -1.77
CA GLY A 46 34.69 -11.83 -0.78
C GLY A 46 34.97 -10.37 -1.17
N THR A 47 35.12 -10.07 -2.46
CA THR A 47 35.30 -8.70 -2.97
C THR A 47 34.00 -8.15 -3.53
N GLY A 48 33.70 -6.87 -3.29
CA GLY A 48 32.52 -6.19 -3.82
C GLY A 48 32.87 -4.90 -4.55
N LYS A 49 32.07 -4.54 -5.55
CA LYS A 49 32.15 -3.27 -6.28
C LYS A 49 30.76 -2.72 -6.57
N CYS A 50 30.62 -1.40 -6.53
CA CYS A 50 29.45 -0.72 -7.09
C CYS A 50 29.47 -0.91 -8.62
N ILE A 51 28.34 -1.35 -9.18
CA ILE A 51 28.17 -1.55 -10.63
C ILE A 51 27.21 -0.54 -11.26
N VAL A 52 26.27 -0.01 -10.48
CA VAL A 52 25.29 0.97 -10.95
C VAL A 52 25.04 2.01 -9.87
N THR A 53 25.01 3.28 -10.27
CA THR A 53 24.42 4.38 -9.50
C THR A 53 23.20 4.89 -10.25
N VAL A 54 22.02 4.78 -9.65
CA VAL A 54 20.75 5.09 -10.30
C VAL A 54 20.49 6.61 -10.21
N PRO A 55 20.22 7.31 -11.33
CA PRO A 55 20.02 8.75 -11.31
C PRO A 55 18.66 9.12 -10.67
N ASP A 56 18.58 10.33 -10.13
CA ASP A 56 17.34 10.97 -9.64
C ASP A 56 16.59 10.24 -8.51
N VAL A 57 17.23 9.27 -7.87
CA VAL A 57 16.74 8.51 -6.71
C VAL A 57 17.81 8.49 -5.62
N ALA A 58 17.43 8.16 -4.39
CA ALA A 58 18.34 8.12 -3.24
C ALA A 58 18.46 6.73 -2.60
N SER A 59 17.65 5.77 -3.05
CA SER A 59 17.55 4.41 -2.51
C SER A 59 17.21 3.43 -3.62
N VAL A 60 17.75 2.22 -3.56
CA VAL A 60 17.39 1.06 -4.39
C VAL A 60 16.79 -0.03 -3.52
N THR A 61 15.66 -0.57 -3.95
CA THR A 61 14.84 -1.52 -3.19
C THR A 61 14.37 -2.64 -4.11
N GLY A 62 14.36 -3.88 -3.63
CA GLY A 62 13.88 -5.03 -4.39
C GLY A 62 14.71 -5.33 -5.63
N ILE A 63 14.99 -6.60 -5.89
CA ILE A 63 15.62 -6.99 -7.15
C ILE A 63 15.20 -8.40 -7.53
N ALA A 64 14.87 -8.58 -8.81
CA ALA A 64 14.49 -9.87 -9.36
C ALA A 64 15.11 -10.07 -10.74
N GLN A 65 15.64 -11.28 -10.98
CA GLN A 65 16.15 -11.65 -12.29
C GLN A 65 14.98 -12.01 -13.21
N VAL A 66 14.81 -11.28 -14.32
CA VAL A 66 13.77 -11.53 -15.33
C VAL A 66 14.30 -12.37 -16.50
N LEU A 67 15.58 -12.19 -16.85
CA LEU A 67 16.32 -13.04 -17.80
C LEU A 67 17.73 -13.27 -17.25
N PRO A 68 18.48 -14.28 -17.72
CA PRO A 68 19.88 -14.44 -17.36
C PRO A 68 20.64 -13.12 -17.56
N ASP A 69 21.19 -12.60 -16.47
CA ASP A 69 21.90 -11.31 -16.39
C ASP A 69 21.08 -10.05 -16.70
N VAL A 70 19.75 -10.11 -16.63
CA VAL A 70 18.86 -8.96 -16.69
C VAL A 70 17.97 -8.94 -15.46
N TYR A 71 17.97 -7.82 -14.75
CA TYR A 71 17.30 -7.69 -13.46
C TYR A 71 16.37 -6.49 -13.46
N ALA A 72 15.14 -6.71 -13.01
CA ALA A 72 14.26 -5.63 -12.62
C ALA A 72 14.53 -5.28 -11.15
N PHE A 73 14.40 -4.01 -10.83
CA PHE A 73 14.53 -3.50 -9.47
C PHE A 73 13.62 -2.27 -9.34
N GLY A 74 13.43 -1.76 -8.13
CA GLY A 74 12.91 -0.41 -8.03
C GLY A 74 13.72 0.49 -7.14
N ALA A 75 13.37 1.76 -7.23
CA ALA A 75 14.16 2.82 -6.65
C ALA A 75 13.27 4.03 -6.36
N GLY A 76 13.66 4.78 -5.35
CA GLY A 76 12.94 5.96 -4.89
C GLY A 76 13.77 6.75 -3.89
N THR A 77 13.11 7.52 -3.05
CA THR A 77 13.77 8.23 -1.96
C THR A 77 13.32 7.64 -0.63
N TYR A 78 14.25 6.98 0.06
CA TYR A 78 14.09 6.48 1.42
C TYR A 78 15.16 7.12 2.31
N ARG A 79 14.74 7.89 3.31
CA ARG A 79 15.63 8.69 4.16
C ARG A 79 15.99 7.93 5.44
N LEU A 80 16.85 6.92 5.28
CA LEU A 80 17.27 6.05 6.38
C LEU A 80 18.06 6.81 7.47
N ALA A 81 19.00 7.69 7.07
CA ALA A 81 19.90 8.38 8.01
C ALA A 81 19.18 9.23 9.07
N ASN A 82 18.03 9.82 8.71
CA ASN A 82 17.25 10.68 9.60
C ASN A 82 15.99 9.98 10.15
N HIS A 83 15.77 8.70 9.82
CA HIS A 83 14.53 7.97 10.17
C HIS A 83 13.25 8.68 9.68
N GLU A 84 13.33 9.34 8.51
CA GLU A 84 12.19 10.03 7.89
C GLU A 84 11.39 9.11 6.96
N GLY A 85 11.92 7.92 6.68
CA GLY A 85 11.25 6.89 5.89
C GLY A 85 11.09 7.25 4.41
N THR A 86 9.99 6.78 3.82
CA THR A 86 9.68 6.94 2.40
C THR A 86 9.23 8.37 2.04
N VAL A 87 9.65 8.87 0.87
CA VAL A 87 9.07 10.08 0.26
C VAL A 87 7.96 9.68 -0.72
N PRO A 88 6.69 10.01 -0.45
CA PRO A 88 5.58 9.70 -1.35
C PRO A 88 5.80 10.26 -2.76
N GLY A 89 5.39 9.53 -3.78
CA GLY A 89 5.54 9.95 -5.17
C GLY A 89 6.92 9.69 -5.79
N SER A 90 7.89 9.20 -5.02
CA SER A 90 9.29 9.07 -5.48
C SER A 90 9.62 7.75 -6.17
N TYR A 91 8.79 6.71 -6.03
CA TYR A 91 9.14 5.37 -6.50
C TYR A 91 8.97 5.16 -8.00
N SER A 92 9.83 4.29 -8.51
CA SER A 92 9.93 3.92 -9.91
C SER A 92 10.51 2.52 -10.07
N PHE A 93 10.19 1.87 -11.18
CA PHE A 93 10.75 0.58 -11.57
C PHE A 93 11.76 0.76 -12.68
N TRP A 94 12.82 -0.02 -12.59
CA TRP A 94 13.97 0.03 -13.47
C TRP A 94 14.36 -1.37 -13.90
N VAL A 95 15.11 -1.44 -14.99
CA VAL A 95 15.79 -2.66 -15.43
C VAL A 95 17.26 -2.35 -15.59
N VAL A 96 18.11 -3.30 -15.17
CA VAL A 96 19.54 -3.34 -15.47
C VAL A 96 19.85 -4.58 -16.31
N ASP A 97 20.54 -4.37 -17.43
CA ASP A 97 21.10 -5.41 -18.28
C ASP A 97 22.62 -5.49 -18.08
N LEU A 98 23.09 -6.64 -17.60
CA LEU A 98 24.49 -6.93 -17.27
C LEU A 98 25.17 -7.86 -18.29
N ARG A 99 24.55 -8.10 -19.44
CA ARG A 99 25.11 -8.96 -20.51
C ARG A 99 26.20 -8.26 -21.31
N GLY A 100 26.17 -6.93 -21.36
CA GLY A 100 27.17 -6.10 -22.04
C GLY A 100 28.49 -5.97 -21.28
N THR A 101 29.42 -5.22 -21.87
CA THR A 101 30.70 -4.87 -21.20
C THR A 101 30.53 -3.81 -20.11
N ALA A 102 29.42 -3.09 -20.13
CA ALA A 102 29.02 -2.13 -19.11
C ALA A 102 27.53 -2.35 -18.77
N PRO A 103 27.10 -2.07 -17.53
CA PRO A 103 25.70 -2.12 -17.15
C PRO A 103 24.87 -1.10 -17.94
N ASP A 104 23.77 -1.56 -18.55
CA ASP A 104 22.78 -0.69 -19.18
C ASP A 104 21.54 -0.61 -18.28
N ILE A 105 21.13 0.61 -17.92
CA ILE A 105 19.96 0.83 -17.05
C ILE A 105 18.88 1.63 -17.77
N ARG A 106 17.63 1.22 -17.58
CA ARG A 106 16.47 1.97 -18.08
C ARG A 106 15.40 2.12 -17.01
N LEU A 107 14.82 3.31 -16.94
CA LEU A 107 13.56 3.54 -16.26
C LEU A 107 12.45 2.84 -17.05
N VAL A 108 11.66 2.00 -16.38
CA VAL A 108 10.48 1.35 -16.97
C VAL A 108 9.25 2.22 -16.77
N VAL A 109 8.99 2.60 -15.52
CA VAL A 109 7.78 3.34 -15.13
C VAL A 109 8.00 4.08 -13.82
N LYS A 110 7.43 5.27 -13.68
CA LYS A 110 7.26 5.96 -12.39
C LYS A 110 5.92 5.54 -11.80
N MET A 111 5.91 5.17 -10.52
CA MET A 111 4.70 4.73 -9.83
C MET A 111 4.53 5.55 -8.55
N PRO A 112 4.12 6.82 -8.68
CA PRO A 112 4.00 7.73 -7.55
C PRO A 112 2.99 7.29 -6.49
N GLU A 113 2.07 6.38 -6.84
CA GLU A 113 1.07 5.79 -5.97
C GLU A 113 1.62 4.72 -5.00
N VAL A 114 2.80 4.16 -5.27
CA VAL A 114 3.43 3.14 -4.40
C VAL A 114 3.97 3.80 -3.13
N GLY A 115 3.62 3.26 -1.97
CA GLY A 115 4.03 3.77 -0.67
C GLY A 115 5.52 3.50 -0.38
N GLN A 116 5.88 2.23 -0.31
CA GLN A 116 7.28 1.78 -0.23
C GLN A 116 7.43 0.48 -0.99
N LEU A 117 8.07 0.57 -2.15
CA LEU A 117 8.50 -0.61 -2.87
C LEU A 117 9.56 -1.34 -2.05
N ASN A 118 9.35 -2.62 -1.80
CA ASN A 118 10.24 -3.42 -0.97
C ASN A 118 10.61 -4.73 -1.69
N GLY A 119 9.76 -5.75 -1.59
CA GLY A 119 9.99 -7.03 -2.27
C GLY A 119 9.73 -6.97 -3.78
N LEU A 120 10.57 -7.66 -4.55
CA LEU A 120 10.36 -7.92 -5.97
C LEU A 120 10.54 -9.41 -6.28
N ALA A 121 9.66 -9.96 -7.12
CA ALA A 121 9.78 -11.32 -7.64
C ALA A 121 9.50 -11.34 -9.15
N ALA A 122 10.28 -12.09 -9.92
CA ALA A 122 9.98 -12.29 -11.33
C ALA A 122 8.86 -13.33 -11.46
N TRP A 123 7.85 -13.01 -12.27
CA TRP A 123 6.84 -13.97 -12.69
C TRP A 123 7.29 -14.68 -13.98
N ASP A 124 7.72 -13.87 -14.95
CA ASP A 124 8.34 -14.32 -16.20
C ASP A 124 9.32 -13.24 -16.73
N ALA A 125 9.69 -13.32 -18.01
CA ALA A 125 10.64 -12.41 -18.63
C ALA A 125 10.11 -10.98 -18.84
N GLU A 126 8.79 -10.79 -18.79
CA GLU A 126 8.12 -9.52 -19.09
C GLU A 126 7.38 -8.94 -17.86
N ALA A 127 7.12 -9.77 -16.85
CA ALA A 127 6.36 -9.39 -15.66
C ALA A 127 7.11 -9.63 -14.35
N VAL A 128 7.00 -8.65 -13.44
CA VAL A 128 7.44 -8.75 -12.05
C VAL A 128 6.28 -8.47 -11.10
N LEU A 129 6.29 -9.15 -9.96
CA LEU A 129 5.42 -8.90 -8.82
C LEU A 129 6.15 -8.02 -7.82
N ALA A 130 5.48 -6.97 -7.36
CA ALA A 130 6.04 -5.98 -6.46
C ALA A 130 5.22 -5.88 -5.17
N ALA A 131 5.91 -5.86 -4.04
CA ALA A 131 5.29 -5.64 -2.74
C ALA A 131 5.32 -4.14 -2.39
N ASP A 132 4.13 -3.55 -2.27
CA ASP A 132 3.93 -2.23 -1.67
C ASP A 132 3.77 -2.38 -0.16
N SER A 133 4.78 -1.93 0.58
CA SER A 133 4.88 -2.07 2.04
C SER A 133 4.88 -0.71 2.73
N GLY A 134 4.90 -0.68 4.06
CA GLY A 134 5.08 0.56 4.81
C GLY A 134 3.88 1.50 4.85
N THR A 135 2.70 1.11 4.33
CA THR A 135 1.49 1.98 4.34
C THR A 135 0.53 1.69 5.49
N LEU A 136 0.70 0.56 6.19
CA LEU A 136 -0.18 0.15 7.28
C LEU A 136 -0.15 1.14 8.46
N ILE A 137 -1.27 1.27 9.14
CA ILE A 137 -1.32 1.85 10.49
C ILE A 137 -1.53 0.69 11.45
N PHE A 138 -0.58 0.50 12.36
CA PHE A 138 -0.69 -0.54 13.38
C PHE A 138 -1.46 -0.01 14.58
N THR A 139 -2.29 -0.89 15.16
CA THR A 139 -2.93 -0.63 16.45
C THR A 139 -2.44 -1.67 17.44
N THR A 140 -1.67 -1.26 18.44
CA THR A 140 -1.07 -2.15 19.45
C THR A 140 -1.73 -1.93 20.80
N ALA A 141 -1.88 -2.99 21.61
CA ALA A 141 -2.43 -2.89 22.96
C ALA A 141 -1.86 -3.97 23.88
N GLY A 142 -1.59 -3.60 25.14
CA GLY A 142 -1.04 -4.49 26.16
C GLY A 142 0.25 -3.98 26.77
N ALA A 143 0.99 -4.87 27.44
CA ALA A 143 2.20 -4.51 28.16
C ALA A 143 3.19 -3.72 27.29
N LYS A 144 3.59 -2.54 27.76
CA LYS A 144 4.53 -1.64 27.07
C LYS A 144 5.81 -2.35 26.67
N SER A 145 6.37 -3.14 27.58
CA SER A 145 7.61 -3.91 27.34
C SER A 145 7.51 -4.92 26.18
N SER A 146 6.31 -5.36 25.81
CA SER A 146 6.08 -6.20 24.63
C SER A 146 5.92 -5.35 23.37
N ILE A 147 5.23 -4.21 23.45
CA ILE A 147 5.05 -3.27 22.34
C ILE A 147 6.41 -2.72 21.89
N GLU A 148 7.28 -2.33 22.84
CA GLU A 148 8.62 -1.84 22.54
C GLU A 148 9.48 -2.85 21.77
N LYS A 149 9.28 -4.17 21.98
CA LYS A 149 10.01 -5.21 21.25
C LYS A 149 9.57 -5.33 19.79
N ILE A 150 8.31 -5.01 19.48
CA ILE A 150 7.76 -5.12 18.12
C ILE A 150 7.85 -3.82 17.33
N ARG A 151 7.97 -2.67 18.00
CA ARG A 151 8.01 -1.33 17.39
C ARG A 151 9.07 -1.18 16.28
N PRO A 152 10.29 -1.78 16.37
CA PRO A 152 11.26 -1.75 15.27
C PRO A 152 10.80 -2.42 13.97
N TYR A 153 9.76 -3.27 14.03
CA TYR A 153 9.17 -3.93 12.86
C TYR A 153 7.87 -3.26 12.40
N ILE A 154 7.37 -2.27 13.14
CA ILE A 154 6.13 -1.57 12.82
C ILE A 154 6.43 -0.39 11.93
N LYS A 155 6.93 0.70 12.52
CA LYS A 155 7.11 1.97 11.82
C LYS A 155 8.32 1.86 10.90
N ASP A 156 8.16 2.32 9.67
CA ASP A 156 9.20 2.34 8.63
C ASP A 156 9.63 0.95 8.11
N ALA A 157 8.91 -0.10 8.52
CA ALA A 157 9.07 -1.47 8.04
C ALA A 157 7.76 -2.02 7.45
N MET A 158 6.77 -2.33 8.30
CA MET A 158 5.46 -2.84 7.83
C MET A 158 4.41 -1.73 7.68
N GLY A 159 4.54 -0.64 8.43
CA GLY A 159 3.57 0.44 8.48
C GLY A 159 4.21 1.82 8.57
N ARG A 160 3.40 2.83 8.29
CA ARG A 160 3.80 4.25 8.37
C ARG A 160 3.59 4.83 9.76
N ASP A 161 2.72 4.23 10.57
CA ASP A 161 2.45 4.71 11.91
C ASP A 161 1.90 3.66 12.88
N GLU A 162 1.90 4.02 14.16
CA GLU A 162 1.40 3.21 15.27
C GLU A 162 0.45 4.02 16.15
N ILE A 163 -0.74 3.48 16.44
CA ILE A 163 -1.63 3.92 17.51
C ILE A 163 -1.51 2.91 18.64
N SER A 164 -0.85 3.32 19.73
CA SER A 164 -0.49 2.42 20.82
C SER A 164 -1.33 2.66 22.08
N PHE A 165 -1.90 1.59 22.61
CA PHE A 165 -2.58 1.51 23.89
C PHE A 165 -1.65 0.78 24.89
N GLU A 166 -0.53 1.42 25.23
CA GLU A 166 0.48 0.89 26.16
C GLU A 166 -0.09 0.69 27.56
N ASP A 167 0.14 -0.49 28.13
CA ASP A 167 -0.35 -0.92 29.46
C ASP A 167 -1.89 -0.89 29.61
N GLU A 168 -2.62 -0.87 28.49
CA GLU A 168 -4.08 -0.98 28.41
C GLU A 168 -4.54 -2.40 27.99
N PRO A 169 -5.83 -2.76 28.22
CA PRO A 169 -6.35 -4.07 27.82
C PRO A 169 -6.18 -4.37 26.32
N HIS A 170 -5.79 -5.61 25.98
CA HIS A 170 -5.62 -6.06 24.59
C HIS A 170 -6.86 -5.82 23.70
N SER A 171 -8.06 -5.80 24.29
CA SER A 171 -9.31 -5.53 23.59
C SER A 171 -9.38 -4.13 22.97
N HIS A 172 -8.60 -3.15 23.45
CA HIS A 172 -8.64 -1.77 22.96
C HIS A 172 -8.19 -1.66 21.50
N ALA A 173 -7.17 -2.42 21.09
CA ALA A 173 -6.76 -2.44 19.69
C ALA A 173 -7.87 -2.95 18.76
N ALA A 174 -8.58 -4.01 19.17
CA ALA A 174 -9.70 -4.56 18.40
C ALA A 174 -10.90 -3.60 18.34
N LYS A 175 -11.28 -3.00 19.47
CA LYS A 175 -12.36 -1.98 19.51
C LYS A 175 -12.01 -0.76 18.66
N PHE A 176 -10.77 -0.29 18.75
CA PHE A 176 -10.32 0.86 17.97
C PHE A 176 -10.29 0.57 16.47
N LYS A 177 -9.93 -0.65 16.06
CA LYS A 177 -10.05 -1.08 14.65
C LYS A 177 -11.50 -0.95 14.14
N LEU A 178 -12.48 -1.39 14.93
CA LEU A 178 -13.90 -1.26 14.55
C LEU A 178 -14.30 0.22 14.39
N ILE A 179 -13.86 1.09 15.31
CA ILE A 179 -14.09 2.54 15.23
C ILE A 179 -13.44 3.13 13.96
N GLY A 180 -12.21 2.73 13.63
CA GLY A 180 -11.51 3.15 12.41
C GLY A 180 -12.25 2.73 11.14
N ASN A 181 -12.75 1.49 11.08
CA ASN A 181 -13.56 1.01 9.96
C ASN A 181 -14.88 1.80 9.81
N ALA A 182 -15.50 2.19 10.93
CA ALA A 182 -16.66 3.09 10.93
C ALA A 182 -16.35 4.43 10.26
N PHE A 183 -15.20 5.01 10.61
CA PHE A 183 -14.76 6.29 10.06
C PHE A 183 -14.59 6.20 8.54
N ALA A 184 -13.95 5.14 8.05
CA ALA A 184 -13.80 4.89 6.62
C ALA A 184 -15.16 4.72 5.92
N LEU A 185 -16.05 3.86 6.45
CA LEU A 185 -17.40 3.66 5.90
C LEU A 185 -18.18 4.98 5.82
N ASN A 186 -18.15 5.77 6.89
CA ASN A 186 -18.87 7.04 6.95
C ASN A 186 -18.34 8.04 5.91
N ALA A 187 -17.02 8.14 5.75
CA ALA A 187 -16.41 9.00 4.75
C ALA A 187 -16.81 8.57 3.32
N ILE A 188 -16.74 7.27 3.02
CA ILE A 188 -17.14 6.71 1.72
C ILE A 188 -18.61 7.01 1.44
N THR A 189 -19.48 6.80 2.43
CA THR A 189 -20.92 7.07 2.33
C THR A 189 -21.18 8.56 2.06
N GLN A 190 -20.52 9.45 2.79
CA GLN A 190 -20.66 10.89 2.61
C GLN A 190 -20.22 11.35 1.22
N ILE A 191 -19.11 10.80 0.70
CA ILE A 191 -18.62 11.10 -0.65
C ILE A 191 -19.62 10.63 -1.69
N ALA A 192 -20.14 9.41 -1.56
CA ALA A 192 -21.15 8.85 -2.46
C ALA A 192 -22.43 9.70 -2.52
N GLU A 193 -22.92 10.17 -1.37
CA GLU A 193 -24.07 11.08 -1.29
C GLU A 193 -23.78 12.43 -1.95
N SER A 194 -22.62 13.01 -1.71
CA SER A 194 -22.23 14.29 -2.30
C SER A 194 -22.07 14.21 -3.82
N LEU A 195 -21.46 13.15 -4.34
CA LEU A 195 -21.34 12.91 -5.78
C LEU A 195 -22.71 12.73 -6.43
N THR A 196 -23.58 11.92 -5.83
CA THR A 196 -24.94 11.67 -6.34
C THR A 196 -25.77 12.96 -6.32
N LEU A 197 -25.67 13.76 -5.26
CA LEU A 197 -26.37 15.04 -5.15
C LEU A 197 -25.87 16.03 -6.21
N ALA A 198 -24.57 16.07 -6.48
CA ALA A 198 -24.00 16.90 -7.54
C ALA A 198 -24.64 16.58 -8.90
N GLU A 199 -24.67 15.30 -9.30
CA GLU A 199 -25.29 14.90 -10.58
C GLU A 199 -26.75 15.34 -10.67
N LYS A 200 -27.52 15.09 -9.61
CA LYS A 200 -28.94 15.46 -9.58
C LYS A 200 -29.17 16.96 -9.60
N SER A 201 -28.18 17.74 -9.17
CA SER A 201 -28.23 19.20 -9.12
C SER A 201 -27.58 19.87 -10.33
N GLY A 202 -27.12 19.09 -11.33
CA GLY A 202 -26.45 19.62 -12.52
C GLY A 202 -25.00 20.07 -12.28
N ILE A 203 -24.40 19.66 -11.17
CA ILE A 203 -22.97 19.86 -10.87
C ILE A 203 -22.22 18.59 -11.26
N SER A 204 -21.05 18.74 -11.87
CA SER A 204 -20.23 17.58 -12.24
C SER A 204 -19.65 16.89 -10.99
N PRO A 205 -19.72 15.55 -10.88
CA PRO A 205 -19.10 14.79 -9.79
C PRO A 205 -17.62 15.10 -9.60
N GLU A 206 -16.89 15.36 -10.68
CA GLU A 206 -15.49 15.74 -10.69
C GLU A 206 -15.22 17.01 -9.89
N THR A 207 -16.19 17.93 -9.83
CA THR A 207 -16.09 19.14 -9.00
C THR A 207 -16.10 18.80 -7.51
N VAL A 208 -16.95 17.85 -7.09
CA VAL A 208 -16.99 17.35 -5.71
C VAL A 208 -15.72 16.58 -5.39
N ALA A 209 -15.24 15.70 -6.27
CA ALA A 209 -13.98 14.98 -6.05
C ALA A 209 -12.79 15.94 -5.88
N LYS A 210 -12.69 16.95 -6.75
CA LYS A 210 -11.68 18.00 -6.62
C LYS A 210 -11.80 18.75 -5.29
N PHE A 211 -13.02 19.09 -4.87
CA PHE A 211 -13.24 19.72 -3.57
C PHE A 211 -12.78 18.82 -2.40
N THR A 212 -13.16 17.54 -2.41
CA THR A 212 -12.77 16.60 -1.34
C THR A 212 -11.26 16.34 -1.31
N ASP A 213 -10.61 16.31 -2.46
CA ASP A 213 -9.16 16.17 -2.58
C ASP A 213 -8.43 17.39 -2.00
N ILE A 214 -8.84 18.60 -2.36
CA ILE A 214 -8.27 19.85 -1.82
C ILE A 214 -8.46 19.96 -0.30
N MET A 215 -9.65 19.61 0.21
CA MET A 215 -10.00 19.81 1.62
C MET A 215 -9.45 18.72 2.55
N TYR A 216 -9.49 17.46 2.10
CA TYR A 216 -9.23 16.31 2.97
C TYR A 216 -8.12 15.40 2.45
N GLY A 217 -7.92 15.33 1.13
CA GLY A 217 -6.95 14.44 0.51
C GLY A 217 -7.13 12.96 0.86
N GLY A 218 -6.05 12.19 0.69
CA GLY A 218 -5.92 10.83 1.23
C GLY A 218 -7.06 9.89 0.84
N ILE A 219 -7.74 9.31 1.84
CA ILE A 219 -8.83 8.36 1.63
C ILE A 219 -9.96 8.94 0.76
N SER A 220 -10.24 10.24 0.89
CA SER A 220 -11.27 10.93 0.12
C SER A 220 -10.95 10.96 -1.37
N SER A 221 -9.69 11.23 -1.71
CA SER A 221 -9.21 11.25 -3.11
C SER A 221 -9.28 9.87 -3.73
N VAL A 222 -8.86 8.83 -3.00
CA VAL A 222 -8.91 7.44 -3.46
C VAL A 222 -10.34 7.02 -3.79
N TYR A 223 -11.28 7.20 -2.86
CA TYR A 223 -12.65 6.74 -3.06
C TYR A 223 -13.44 7.58 -4.03
N SER A 224 -13.28 8.91 -4.04
CA SER A 224 -13.91 9.75 -5.06
C SER A 224 -13.42 9.42 -6.48
N GLY A 225 -12.13 9.12 -6.64
CA GLY A 225 -11.56 8.65 -7.91
C GLY A 225 -12.16 7.33 -8.39
N ARG A 226 -12.24 6.31 -7.52
CA ARG A 226 -12.87 5.00 -7.82
C ARG A 226 -14.34 5.13 -8.19
N MET A 227 -15.06 6.03 -7.51
CA MET A 227 -16.49 6.27 -7.76
C MET A 227 -16.72 6.92 -9.12
N ILE A 228 -15.93 7.94 -9.48
CA ILE A 228 -16.10 8.67 -10.76
C ILE A 228 -15.64 7.83 -11.95
N SER A 229 -14.54 7.09 -11.82
CA SER A 229 -14.01 6.23 -12.89
C SER A 229 -14.88 5.00 -13.17
N GLY A 230 -15.83 4.67 -12.29
CA GLY A 230 -16.66 3.46 -12.42
C GLY A 230 -15.97 2.17 -11.99
N GLU A 231 -14.75 2.22 -11.45
CA GLU A 231 -14.03 1.05 -10.93
C GLU A 231 -14.81 0.26 -9.86
N TYR A 232 -15.75 0.90 -9.17
CA TYR A 232 -16.63 0.25 -8.20
C TYR A 232 -17.58 -0.80 -8.79
N TRP A 233 -17.79 -0.83 -10.11
CA TRP A 233 -18.65 -1.81 -10.80
C TRP A 233 -18.02 -2.45 -12.04
N THR A 234 -16.92 -1.93 -12.56
CA THR A 234 -16.23 -2.49 -13.75
C THR A 234 -15.19 -3.55 -13.40
N ARG A 235 -14.75 -3.64 -12.14
CA ARG A 235 -13.72 -4.59 -11.71
C ARG A 235 -14.33 -5.91 -11.25
N ASP A 236 -13.70 -7.02 -11.64
CA ASP A 236 -14.05 -8.36 -11.15
C ASP A 236 -13.57 -8.59 -9.71
N GLU A 237 -12.39 -8.05 -9.37
CA GLU A 237 -11.80 -8.13 -8.03
C GLU A 237 -11.88 -6.77 -7.30
N PRO A 238 -12.47 -6.74 -6.08
CA PRO A 238 -12.57 -5.53 -5.29
C PRO A 238 -11.22 -5.13 -4.69
N TYR A 239 -10.97 -3.82 -4.58
CA TYR A 239 -9.85 -3.31 -3.79
C TYR A 239 -10.09 -3.52 -2.29
N ALA A 240 -11.34 -3.38 -1.85
CA ALA A 240 -11.78 -3.64 -0.49
C ALA A 240 -13.16 -4.29 -0.50
N SER A 241 -13.25 -5.52 -0.02
CA SER A 241 -14.50 -6.31 -0.02
C SER A 241 -15.61 -5.68 0.82
N ALA A 242 -16.78 -5.48 0.21
CA ALA A 242 -17.99 -5.03 0.88
C ALA A 242 -18.47 -6.02 1.96
N ASP A 243 -18.31 -7.33 1.75
CA ASP A 243 -18.73 -8.35 2.72
C ASP A 243 -17.89 -8.29 4.01
N ILE A 244 -16.58 -8.12 3.86
CA ILE A 244 -15.66 -7.93 4.99
C ILE A 244 -16.02 -6.63 5.73
N ALA A 245 -16.27 -5.54 5.01
CA ALA A 245 -16.69 -4.29 5.61
C ALA A 245 -18.03 -4.43 6.36
N MET A 246 -19.03 -5.10 5.78
CA MET A 246 -20.31 -5.35 6.47
C MET A 246 -20.13 -6.15 7.75
N LYS A 247 -19.28 -7.17 7.75
CA LYS A 247 -19.00 -7.97 8.96
C LYS A 247 -18.43 -7.09 10.07
N ASP A 248 -17.40 -6.28 9.77
CA ASP A 248 -16.77 -5.43 10.77
C ASP A 248 -17.73 -4.34 11.29
N ILE A 249 -18.58 -3.79 10.41
CA ILE A 249 -19.57 -2.78 10.81
C ILE A 249 -20.70 -3.38 11.64
N LYS A 250 -21.10 -4.64 11.42
CA LYS A 250 -22.04 -5.33 12.31
C LYS A 250 -21.46 -5.48 13.73
N HIS A 251 -20.20 -5.90 13.85
CA HIS A 251 -19.52 -5.97 15.15
C HIS A 251 -19.38 -4.60 15.83
N LEU A 252 -19.13 -3.55 15.05
CA LEU A 252 -19.15 -2.18 15.57
C LEU A 252 -20.53 -1.80 16.13
N LEU A 253 -21.61 -2.13 15.43
CA LEU A 253 -22.97 -1.81 15.89
C LEU A 253 -23.36 -2.59 17.14
N GLU A 254 -22.92 -3.85 17.27
CA GLU A 254 -23.04 -4.64 18.50
C GLU A 254 -22.31 -3.96 19.66
N LEU A 255 -21.06 -3.53 19.45
CA LEU A 255 -20.27 -2.77 20.43
C LEU A 255 -20.96 -1.44 20.82
N ALA A 256 -21.58 -0.77 19.86
CA ALA A 256 -22.32 0.47 20.11
C ALA A 256 -23.57 0.21 20.97
N GLN A 257 -24.30 -0.88 20.71
CA GLN A 257 -25.45 -1.31 21.52
C GLN A 257 -25.05 -1.62 22.96
N GLU A 258 -23.95 -2.36 23.17
CA GLU A 258 -23.40 -2.67 24.50
C GLU A 258 -23.06 -1.40 25.31
N THR A 259 -22.72 -0.32 24.62
CA THR A 259 -22.35 0.97 25.21
C THR A 259 -23.47 2.00 25.19
N ASN A 260 -24.70 1.61 24.80
CA ASN A 260 -25.86 2.49 24.66
C ASN A 260 -25.60 3.72 23.77
N MET A 261 -24.81 3.53 22.71
CA MET A 261 -24.49 4.54 21.70
C MET A 261 -25.18 4.20 20.38
N GLU A 262 -25.75 5.21 19.72
CA GLU A 262 -26.36 5.06 18.41
C GLU A 262 -25.43 5.63 17.32
N LEU A 263 -25.01 4.78 16.38
CA LEU A 263 -24.12 5.15 15.27
C LEU A 263 -24.90 5.30 13.96
N LYS A 264 -25.70 6.37 13.86
CA LYS A 264 -26.61 6.60 12.72
C LYS A 264 -25.92 6.55 11.35
N ASN A 265 -24.75 7.18 11.22
CA ASN A 265 -24.01 7.18 9.95
C ASN A 265 -23.56 5.77 9.56
N ALA A 266 -23.14 4.95 10.52
CA ALA A 266 -22.72 3.57 10.27
C ALA A 266 -23.91 2.68 9.86
N GLN A 267 -25.10 2.92 10.45
CA GLN A 267 -26.33 2.24 10.04
C GLN A 267 -26.71 2.57 8.58
N THR A 268 -26.65 3.85 8.20
CA THR A 268 -26.88 4.29 6.81
C THR A 268 -25.86 3.67 5.85
N GLY A 269 -24.57 3.70 6.18
CA GLY A 269 -23.53 3.08 5.37
C GLY A 269 -23.71 1.56 5.24
N LEU A 270 -24.12 0.87 6.31
CA LEU A 270 -24.42 -0.57 6.29
C LEU A 270 -25.61 -0.88 5.37
N MET A 271 -26.67 -0.06 5.41
CA MET A 271 -27.80 -0.19 4.49
C MET A 271 -27.36 -0.07 3.03
N TYR A 272 -26.53 0.93 2.69
CA TYR A 272 -26.02 1.07 1.33
C TYR A 272 -25.09 -0.07 0.90
N LEU A 273 -24.27 -0.61 1.81
CA LEU A 273 -23.46 -1.81 1.52
C LEU A 273 -24.33 -3.02 1.19
N GLN A 274 -25.39 -3.25 1.97
CA GLN A 274 -26.34 -4.33 1.70
C GLN A 274 -26.96 -4.16 0.31
N MET A 275 -27.44 -2.96 0.00
CA MET A 275 -27.98 -2.65 -1.33
C MET A 275 -26.95 -2.85 -2.45
N ALA A 276 -25.68 -2.51 -2.22
CA ALA A 276 -24.61 -2.70 -3.20
C ALA A 276 -24.34 -4.19 -3.46
N THR A 277 -24.22 -5.00 -2.41
CA THR A 277 -24.00 -6.45 -2.53
C THR A 277 -25.14 -7.18 -3.25
N GLU A 278 -26.40 -6.78 -3.03
CA GLU A 278 -27.57 -7.32 -3.75
C GLU A 278 -27.55 -7.05 -5.26
N LYS A 279 -26.78 -6.04 -5.72
CA LYS A 279 -26.65 -5.68 -7.14
C LYS A 279 -25.45 -6.30 -7.83
N SER A 280 -24.63 -7.04 -7.08
CA SER A 280 -23.48 -7.78 -7.60
C SER A 280 -23.63 -9.29 -7.35
N PRO A 281 -24.74 -9.95 -7.72
CA PRO A 281 -24.90 -11.38 -7.48
C PRO A 281 -23.81 -12.19 -8.20
N GLY A 282 -23.08 -13.01 -7.43
CA GLY A 282 -21.98 -13.85 -7.93
C GLY A 282 -20.63 -13.15 -8.08
N HIS A 283 -20.53 -11.84 -7.77
CA HIS A 283 -19.28 -11.08 -7.82
C HIS A 283 -19.01 -10.42 -6.45
N GLN A 284 -17.74 -10.27 -6.08
CA GLN A 284 -17.39 -9.58 -4.83
C GLN A 284 -17.48 -8.07 -5.04
N ALA A 285 -18.45 -7.41 -4.40
CA ALA A 285 -18.58 -5.96 -4.48
C ALA A 285 -17.45 -5.24 -3.73
N ASP A 286 -16.95 -4.15 -4.31
CA ASP A 286 -16.06 -3.22 -3.62
C ASP A 286 -16.86 -2.33 -2.66
N ILE A 287 -16.27 -1.92 -1.53
CA ILE A 287 -16.88 -0.99 -0.57
C ILE A 287 -17.33 0.33 -1.24
N SER A 288 -16.63 0.79 -2.28
CA SER A 288 -17.00 1.98 -3.05
C SER A 288 -18.28 1.82 -3.86
N ALA A 289 -18.81 0.60 -4.01
CA ALA A 289 -20.10 0.34 -4.65
C ALA A 289 -21.30 0.91 -3.88
N ILE A 290 -21.08 1.40 -2.65
CA ILE A 290 -22.00 2.31 -1.95
C ILE A 290 -22.44 3.45 -2.88
N TYR A 291 -21.57 3.98 -3.75
CA TYR A 291 -21.96 5.01 -4.70
C TYR A 291 -23.06 4.56 -5.65
N GLY A 292 -22.95 3.37 -6.25
CA GLY A 292 -24.02 2.80 -7.07
C GLY A 292 -25.32 2.59 -6.29
N ALA A 293 -25.22 2.15 -5.03
CA ALA A 293 -26.39 2.00 -4.16
C ALA A 293 -27.08 3.33 -3.86
N VAL A 294 -26.32 4.38 -3.53
CA VAL A 294 -26.81 5.74 -3.27
C VAL A 294 -27.46 6.33 -4.52
N ARG A 295 -26.80 6.20 -5.69
CA ARG A 295 -27.36 6.60 -6.99
C ARG A 295 -28.72 5.96 -7.24
N LYS A 296 -28.80 4.64 -7.07
CA LYS A 296 -30.04 3.87 -7.26
C LYS A 296 -31.13 4.25 -6.28
N ALA A 297 -30.79 4.43 -5.00
CA ALA A 297 -31.73 4.89 -3.97
C ALA A 297 -32.32 6.27 -4.31
N ASN A 298 -31.61 7.06 -5.12
CA ASN A 298 -31.98 8.41 -5.51
C ASN A 298 -32.44 8.53 -6.98
N GLY A 299 -32.81 7.42 -7.62
CA GLY A 299 -33.43 7.44 -8.94
C GLY A 299 -32.48 7.54 -10.13
N LEU A 300 -31.17 7.35 -9.92
CA LEU A 300 -30.19 7.18 -10.98
C LEU A 300 -29.90 5.70 -11.24
N GLU A 301 -29.24 5.38 -12.33
CA GLU A 301 -28.73 4.03 -12.56
C GLU A 301 -27.62 3.69 -11.56
N PHE A 302 -27.53 2.40 -11.18
CA PHE A 302 -26.48 1.91 -10.28
C PHE A 302 -25.09 2.14 -10.86
N LYS A 303 -24.94 1.91 -12.17
CA LYS A 303 -23.69 2.14 -12.90
C LYS A 303 -23.65 3.60 -13.34
N ASN A 304 -22.50 4.25 -13.18
CA ASN A 304 -22.22 5.52 -13.83
C ASN A 304 -21.67 5.27 -15.25
N ARG A 305 -21.25 6.34 -15.95
CA ARG A 305 -20.56 6.20 -17.23
C ARG A 305 -19.18 5.55 -17.00
N PRO A 306 -18.77 4.55 -17.78
CA PRO A 306 -17.39 4.06 -17.78
C PRO A 306 -16.44 5.08 -18.43
#